data_AF-A0A2S2NGE3-F1
#
_entry.id   AF-A0A2S2NGE3-F1
#
_cell.length_a   1.000
_cell.length_b   1.000
_cell.length_c   1.000
_cell.angle_alpha   90.00
_cell.angle_beta   90.00
_cell.angle_gamma   90.00
#
_symmetry.space_group_name_H-M   'P 1'
#
loop_
_entity.id
_entity.type
_entity.pdbx_description
1 polymer ?
#
loop_
_entity_poly.entity_id
_entity_poly.type
_entity_poly.pdbx_seq_one_letter_code
_entity_poly.pdbx_strand_id
1 'polypeptide(L)'
;FCRENGMIITNTRFQNPKRRIYTWKMPGDIARYQIGYILVKNRFKNQVKFCKTYPSADCDSDHNIVIAKCELRYKKSQRTKVQLDNYYNVRLLKRVEVVEEYGRYMDIEYQKQNVDDPLNKKWEDIKILMRQLVI
;
A
#
# COMPACT_ATOMS: atom_id res chain seq x y z
N PHE A 1 4.32 -29.52 -4.19
CA PHE A 1 4.39 -28.05 -3.98
C PHE A 1 4.18 -27.17 -5.22
N CYS A 2 5.18 -26.86 -6.07
CA CYS A 2 5.01 -25.84 -7.15
C CYS A 2 3.89 -26.17 -8.14
N ARG A 3 3.86 -27.41 -8.67
CA ARG A 3 2.81 -27.89 -9.59
C ARG A 3 1.42 -27.77 -8.97
N GLU A 4 1.29 -28.29 -7.77
CA GLU A 4 0.05 -28.32 -6.97
C GLU A 4 -0.49 -26.91 -6.64
N ASN A 5 0.40 -25.94 -6.40
CA ASN A 5 0.03 -24.58 -6.04
C ASN A 5 -0.01 -23.61 -7.26
N GLY A 6 0.16 -24.13 -8.47
CA GLY A 6 0.19 -23.34 -9.70
C GLY A 6 1.31 -22.30 -9.71
N MET A 7 2.51 -22.66 -9.24
CA MET A 7 3.70 -21.81 -9.20
C MET A 7 4.77 -22.32 -10.17
N ILE A 8 5.63 -21.41 -10.59
CA ILE A 8 6.78 -21.69 -11.44
C ILE A 8 8.08 -21.30 -10.73
N ILE A 9 9.14 -22.06 -11.00
CA ILE A 9 10.50 -21.72 -10.57
C ILE A 9 11.06 -20.72 -11.58
N THR A 10 11.36 -19.50 -11.15
CA THR A 10 11.78 -18.45 -12.09
C THR A 10 13.24 -18.59 -12.51
N ASN A 11 14.11 -19.08 -11.63
CA ASN A 11 15.55 -19.28 -11.88
C ASN A 11 15.85 -20.21 -13.06
N THR A 12 14.98 -21.21 -13.31
CA THR A 12 15.15 -22.21 -14.38
C THR A 12 14.47 -21.83 -15.69
N ARG A 13 13.72 -20.73 -15.71
CA ARG A 13 12.95 -20.29 -16.88
C ARG A 13 13.80 -19.56 -17.93
N PHE A 14 14.94 -19.01 -17.52
CA PHE A 14 15.80 -18.21 -18.39
C PHE A 14 17.10 -18.97 -18.70
N GLN A 15 17.55 -18.88 -19.95
CA GLN A 15 18.85 -19.38 -20.34
C GLN A 15 19.94 -18.47 -19.78
N ASN A 16 20.48 -18.84 -18.64
CA ASN A 16 21.61 -18.17 -18.01
C ASN A 16 22.91 -18.92 -18.30
N PRO A 17 24.06 -18.23 -18.40
CA PRO A 17 25.34 -18.89 -18.44
C PRO A 17 25.57 -19.68 -17.13
N LYS A 18 26.28 -20.81 -17.20
CA LYS A 18 26.54 -21.71 -16.04
C LYS A 18 26.99 -20.96 -14.79
N ARG A 19 27.82 -19.91 -14.95
CA ARG A 19 28.31 -19.08 -13.85
C ARG A 19 27.22 -18.30 -13.08
N ARG A 20 25.99 -18.19 -13.59
CA ARG A 20 24.88 -17.44 -12.98
C ARG A 20 23.72 -18.33 -12.52
N ILE A 21 23.91 -19.65 -12.47
CA ILE A 21 22.86 -20.62 -12.12
C ILE A 21 22.93 -21.03 -10.64
N TYR A 22 24.13 -21.22 -10.09
CA TYR A 22 24.32 -21.73 -8.74
C TYR A 22 24.10 -20.65 -7.68
N THR A 23 23.40 -21.02 -6.60
CA THR A 23 23.01 -20.11 -5.51
C THR A 23 23.77 -20.38 -4.23
N TRP A 24 24.59 -21.41 -4.20
CA TRP A 24 25.40 -21.80 -3.07
C TRP A 24 26.73 -22.37 -3.55
N LYS A 25 27.79 -22.11 -2.79
CA LYS A 25 29.15 -22.56 -3.06
C LYS A 25 29.70 -23.24 -1.81
N MET A 26 30.23 -24.45 -2.01
CA MET A 26 30.90 -25.19 -0.95
C MET A 26 32.16 -24.44 -0.51
N PRO A 27 32.48 -24.42 0.80
CA PRO A 27 33.76 -23.92 1.28
C PRO A 27 34.92 -24.51 0.49
N GLY A 28 35.87 -23.66 0.08
CA GLY A 28 36.99 -24.07 -0.79
C GLY A 28 36.67 -24.15 -2.29
N ASP A 29 35.47 -23.72 -2.75
CA ASP A 29 35.06 -23.74 -4.17
C ASP A 29 35.03 -25.12 -4.83
N ILE A 30 34.85 -26.17 -4.04
CA ILE A 30 34.89 -27.57 -4.51
C ILE A 30 33.63 -27.92 -5.31
N ALA A 31 32.47 -27.43 -4.89
CA ALA A 31 31.19 -27.73 -5.50
C ALA A 31 30.25 -26.52 -5.46
N ARG A 32 29.28 -26.49 -6.38
CA ARG A 32 28.30 -25.41 -6.52
C ARG A 32 26.93 -26.01 -6.77
N TYR A 33 25.92 -25.54 -6.05
CA TYR A 33 24.56 -26.07 -6.13
C TYR A 33 23.52 -24.95 -6.30
N GLN A 34 22.37 -25.32 -6.85
CA GLN A 34 21.20 -24.47 -6.92
C GLN A 34 20.19 -24.95 -5.87
N ILE A 35 20.10 -24.22 -4.76
CA ILE A 35 19.23 -24.56 -3.61
C ILE A 35 18.33 -23.37 -3.19
N GLY A 36 18.62 -22.17 -3.68
CA GLY A 36 17.79 -20.98 -3.52
C GLY A 36 16.93 -20.73 -4.76
N TYR A 37 15.62 -20.50 -4.56
CA TYR A 37 14.68 -20.34 -5.66
C TYR A 37 13.72 -19.17 -5.42
N ILE A 38 13.46 -18.40 -6.48
CA ILE A 38 12.37 -17.43 -6.50
C ILE A 38 11.18 -18.07 -7.21
N LEU A 39 10.07 -18.19 -6.49
CA LEU A 39 8.82 -18.76 -6.99
C LEU A 39 7.83 -17.65 -7.34
N VAL A 40 7.13 -17.81 -8.46
CA VAL A 40 6.07 -16.90 -8.88
C VAL A 40 4.84 -17.69 -9.30
N LYS A 41 3.63 -17.20 -8.99
CA LYS A 41 2.39 -17.79 -9.48
C LYS A 41 2.39 -17.83 -11.01
N ASN A 42 2.01 -18.97 -11.60
CA ASN A 42 2.04 -19.21 -13.04
C ASN A 42 1.30 -18.13 -13.84
N ARG A 43 0.19 -17.60 -13.30
CA ARG A 43 -0.56 -16.48 -13.91
C ARG A 43 0.25 -15.20 -14.13
N PHE A 44 1.30 -14.99 -13.35
CA PHE A 44 2.18 -13.82 -13.43
C PHE A 44 3.54 -14.13 -14.06
N LYS A 45 3.74 -15.32 -14.64
CA LYS A 45 5.03 -15.69 -15.24
C LYS A 45 5.55 -14.65 -16.25
N ASN A 46 4.67 -14.05 -17.04
CA ASN A 46 5.04 -13.06 -18.06
C ASN A 46 5.47 -11.69 -17.48
N GLN A 47 5.26 -11.47 -16.19
CA GLN A 47 5.75 -10.27 -15.50
C GLN A 47 7.23 -10.41 -15.13
N VAL A 48 7.74 -11.63 -14.95
CA VAL A 48 9.17 -11.87 -14.69
C VAL A 48 9.94 -11.73 -16.01
N LYS A 49 10.87 -10.77 -16.05
CA LYS A 49 11.68 -10.43 -17.24
C LYS A 49 13.01 -11.15 -17.28
N PHE A 50 13.64 -11.33 -16.13
CA PHE A 50 14.77 -12.23 -15.98
C PHE A 50 14.89 -12.65 -14.52
N CYS A 51 15.56 -13.77 -14.30
CA CYS A 51 16.01 -14.22 -12.99
C CYS A 51 17.41 -14.81 -13.15
N LYS A 52 18.36 -14.40 -12.32
CA LYS A 52 19.76 -14.87 -12.38
C LYS A 52 20.42 -14.72 -11.02
N THR A 53 21.45 -15.52 -10.79
CA THR A 53 22.31 -15.38 -9.62
C THR A 53 23.36 -14.30 -9.86
N TYR A 54 23.82 -13.65 -8.79
CA TYR A 54 24.83 -12.62 -8.80
C TYR A 54 26.02 -13.00 -7.88
N PRO A 55 26.94 -13.88 -8.35
CA PRO A 55 28.04 -14.40 -7.53
C PRO A 55 29.15 -13.39 -7.22
N SER A 56 29.10 -12.20 -7.83
CA SER A 56 30.06 -11.12 -7.59
C SER A 56 29.59 -10.14 -6.51
N ALA A 57 28.43 -10.36 -5.92
CA ALA A 57 28.04 -9.62 -4.72
C ALA A 57 28.78 -10.25 -3.55
N ASP A 58 29.56 -9.42 -2.85
CA ASP A 58 30.17 -9.81 -1.59
C ASP A 58 29.10 -9.77 -0.51
N CYS A 59 28.76 -10.93 0.03
CA CYS A 59 27.63 -11.11 0.96
C CYS A 59 28.03 -11.86 2.23
N ASP A 60 29.33 -12.06 2.46
CA ASP A 60 29.90 -12.83 3.59
C ASP A 60 29.09 -14.09 3.93
N SER A 61 28.68 -14.82 2.90
CA SER A 61 27.84 -16.02 2.99
C SER A 61 28.28 -17.01 1.91
N ASP A 62 28.08 -18.29 2.19
CA ASP A 62 28.17 -19.38 1.24
C ASP A 62 27.06 -19.33 0.15
N HIS A 63 26.06 -18.45 0.31
CA HIS A 63 24.99 -18.20 -0.63
C HIS A 63 25.27 -17.00 -1.57
N ASN A 64 24.99 -17.20 -2.87
CA ASN A 64 24.94 -16.11 -3.82
C ASN A 64 23.54 -15.50 -3.90
N ILE A 65 23.47 -14.17 -4.05
CA ILE A 65 22.21 -13.46 -4.23
C ILE A 65 21.53 -13.89 -5.53
N VAL A 66 20.23 -14.24 -5.44
CA VAL A 66 19.36 -14.45 -6.59
C VAL A 66 18.57 -13.17 -6.86
N ILE A 67 18.66 -12.65 -8.08
CA ILE A 67 17.97 -11.43 -8.50
C ILE A 67 16.93 -11.79 -9.57
N ALA A 68 15.70 -11.31 -9.39
CA ALA A 68 14.67 -11.31 -10.41
C ALA A 68 14.23 -9.89 -10.74
N LYS A 69 14.10 -9.57 -12.03
CA LYS A 69 13.45 -8.35 -12.49
C LYS A 69 12.02 -8.65 -12.89
N CYS A 70 11.08 -7.93 -12.30
CA CYS A 70 9.65 -8.07 -12.58
C CYS A 70 9.08 -6.74 -13.08
N GLU A 71 8.22 -6.79 -14.10
CA GLU A 71 7.41 -5.67 -14.55
C GLU A 71 5.97 -5.89 -14.07
N LEU A 72 5.58 -5.12 -13.05
CA LEU A 72 4.28 -5.26 -12.42
C LEU A 72 3.23 -4.57 -13.29
N ARG A 73 2.31 -5.37 -13.84
CA ARG A 73 1.14 -4.87 -14.57
C ARG A 73 -0.08 -5.07 -13.72
N TYR A 74 -0.49 -4.02 -13.04
CA TYR A 74 -1.74 -4.00 -12.30
C TYR A 74 -2.90 -3.69 -13.24
N LYS A 75 -4.04 -4.36 -13.05
CA LYS A 75 -5.29 -3.81 -13.56
C LYS A 75 -5.51 -2.47 -12.85
N LYS A 76 -5.94 -1.42 -13.57
CA LYS A 76 -6.42 -0.20 -12.92
C LYS A 76 -7.42 -0.63 -11.85
N SER A 77 -7.12 -0.32 -10.60
CA SER A 77 -8.11 -0.43 -9.53
C SER A 77 -9.29 0.42 -9.99
N GLN A 78 -10.44 -0.22 -10.20
CA GLN A 78 -11.68 0.53 -10.16
C GLN A 78 -11.84 0.91 -8.70
N ARG A 79 -11.23 2.03 -8.30
CA ARG A 79 -11.62 2.68 -7.06
C ARG A 79 -13.10 2.93 -7.23
N THR A 80 -13.93 2.14 -6.54
CA THR A 80 -15.29 2.56 -6.26
C THR A 80 -15.12 3.97 -5.74
N LYS A 81 -15.63 4.99 -6.47
CA LYS A 81 -15.76 6.31 -5.88
C LYS A 81 -16.57 6.05 -4.63
N VAL A 82 -15.93 6.04 -3.47
CA VAL A 82 -16.65 6.22 -2.23
C VAL A 82 -17.27 7.58 -2.44
N GLN A 83 -18.57 7.60 -2.75
CA GLN A 83 -19.35 8.81 -2.61
C GLN A 83 -19.17 9.14 -1.14
N LEU A 84 -18.29 10.09 -0.84
CA LEU A 84 -18.28 10.75 0.44
C LEU A 84 -19.57 11.55 0.46
N ASP A 85 -20.68 10.91 0.79
CA ASP A 85 -22.00 11.56 0.97
C ASP A 85 -21.97 12.60 2.10
N ASN A 86 -20.85 12.69 2.84
CA ASN A 86 -20.63 13.61 3.95
C ASN A 86 -19.38 14.50 3.76
N TYR A 87 -19.08 14.97 2.55
CA TYR A 87 -18.02 15.96 2.41
C TYR A 87 -18.56 17.36 2.76
N TYR A 88 -18.24 17.84 3.97
CA TYR A 88 -18.42 19.24 4.34
C TYR A 88 -17.73 20.14 3.30
N ASN A 89 -18.46 20.99 2.61
CA ASN A 89 -17.92 21.98 1.71
C ASN A 89 -17.28 23.14 2.49
N VAL A 90 -16.13 22.86 3.11
CA VAL A 90 -15.30 23.81 3.87
C VAL A 90 -14.88 25.04 3.07
N ARG A 91 -15.10 25.06 1.74
CA ARG A 91 -14.87 26.25 0.91
C ARG A 91 -15.92 27.33 1.13
N LEU A 92 -17.12 26.97 1.62
CA LEU A 92 -18.17 27.92 1.98
C LEU A 92 -17.71 28.84 3.12
N LEU A 93 -16.92 28.32 4.06
CA LEU A 93 -16.32 29.08 5.17
C LEU A 93 -15.26 30.12 4.71
N LYS A 94 -14.94 30.19 3.42
CA LYS A 94 -14.10 31.28 2.86
C LYS A 94 -14.93 32.53 2.54
N ARG A 95 -16.25 32.42 2.50
CA ARG A 95 -17.16 33.56 2.29
C ARG A 95 -17.37 34.24 3.64
N VAL A 96 -17.09 35.54 3.69
CA VAL A 96 -17.21 36.34 4.93
C VAL A 96 -18.63 36.25 5.49
N GLU A 97 -19.64 36.33 4.62
CA GLU A 97 -21.06 36.21 4.96
C GLU A 97 -21.37 34.91 5.73
N VAL A 98 -20.81 33.77 5.28
CA VAL A 98 -21.03 32.45 5.89
C VAL A 98 -20.33 32.36 7.24
N VAL A 99 -19.17 32.99 7.40
CA VAL A 99 -18.44 33.03 8.68
C VAL A 99 -19.18 33.89 9.70
N GLU A 100 -19.71 35.04 9.29
CA GLU A 100 -20.50 35.93 10.15
C GLU A 100 -21.84 35.33 10.56
N GLU A 101 -22.51 34.63 9.64
CA GLU A 101 -23.72 33.87 9.94
C GLU A 101 -23.43 32.72 10.90
N TYR A 102 -22.38 31.94 10.65
CA TYR A 102 -21.92 30.88 11.54
C TYR A 102 -21.60 31.41 12.94
N GLY A 103 -20.88 32.52 13.05
CA GLY A 103 -20.55 33.15 14.32
C GLY A 103 -21.79 33.56 15.12
N ARG A 104 -22.74 34.25 14.47
CA ARG A 104 -24.00 34.65 15.12
C ARG A 104 -24.82 33.47 15.61
N TYR A 105 -24.92 32.40 14.81
CA TYR A 105 -25.66 31.20 15.19
C TYR A 105 -24.97 30.43 16.33
N MET A 106 -23.64 30.36 16.33
CA MET A 106 -22.86 29.75 17.43
C MET A 106 -23.06 30.50 18.75
N ASP A 107 -23.06 31.84 18.72
CA ASP A 107 -23.30 32.64 19.91
C ASP A 107 -24.70 32.41 20.47
N ILE A 108 -25.72 32.36 19.61
CA ILE A 108 -27.10 32.06 20.01
C ILE A 108 -27.20 30.67 20.66
N GLU A 109 -26.58 29.65 20.07
CA GLU A 109 -26.69 28.28 20.58
C GLU A 109 -25.89 28.09 21.87
N TYR A 110 -24.72 28.73 21.98
CA TYR A 110 -23.93 28.73 23.20
C TYR A 110 -24.69 29.37 24.37
N GLN A 111 -25.43 30.45 24.13
CA GLN A 111 -26.26 31.11 25.16
C GLN A 111 -27.47 30.27 25.60
N LYS A 112 -27.91 29.28 24.81
CA LYS A 112 -29.00 28.35 25.18
C LYS A 112 -28.53 27.18 26.03
N GLN A 113 -27.22 26.92 26.10
CA GLN A 113 -26.70 25.78 26.86
C GLN A 113 -26.77 26.04 28.37
N ASN A 114 -27.26 25.06 29.13
CA ASN A 114 -27.20 25.12 30.57
C ASN A 114 -25.79 24.76 31.05
N VAL A 115 -25.37 25.37 32.16
CA VAL A 115 -24.08 25.09 32.79
C VAL A 115 -23.91 23.59 33.07
N ASP A 116 -24.99 22.96 33.52
CA ASP A 116 -25.05 21.54 33.91
C ASP A 116 -25.22 20.55 32.73
N ASP A 117 -25.31 21.02 31.49
CA ASP A 117 -25.46 20.12 30.36
C ASP A 117 -24.22 19.20 30.20
N PRO A 118 -24.42 17.88 30.01
CA PRO A 118 -23.32 16.95 29.79
C PRO A 118 -22.46 17.35 28.59
N LEU A 119 -21.14 17.25 28.73
CA LEU A 119 -20.19 17.64 27.67
C LEU A 119 -20.50 17.01 26.31
N ASN A 120 -20.94 15.75 26.31
CA ASN A 120 -21.27 15.04 25.08
C ASN A 120 -22.49 15.62 24.36
N LYS A 121 -23.46 16.15 25.10
CA LYS A 121 -24.62 16.86 24.55
C LYS A 121 -24.17 18.16 23.88
N LYS A 122 -23.37 18.96 24.60
CA LYS A 122 -22.77 20.19 24.08
C LYS A 122 -21.99 19.96 22.78
N TRP A 123 -21.25 18.84 22.71
CA TRP A 123 -20.48 18.47 21.52
C TRP A 123 -21.35 18.01 20.33
N GLU A 124 -22.45 17.31 20.60
CA GLU A 124 -23.35 16.86 19.53
C GLU A 124 -24.16 18.01 18.94
N ASP A 125 -24.57 18.97 19.77
CA ASP A 125 -25.25 20.19 19.32
C ASP A 125 -24.35 21.00 18.35
N ILE A 126 -23.05 21.13 18.69
CA ILE A 126 -22.05 21.78 17.82
C ILE A 126 -21.90 21.04 16.47
N LYS A 127 -21.87 19.71 16.48
CA LYS A 127 -21.76 18.93 15.23
C LYS A 127 -22.98 19.06 14.34
N ILE A 128 -24.18 19.04 14.93
CA ILE A 128 -25.44 19.22 14.19
C ILE A 128 -25.45 20.59 13.53
N LEU A 129 -24.99 21.62 14.24
CA LEU A 129 -24.89 22.98 13.73
C LEU A 129 -23.87 23.08 12.57
N MET A 130 -22.68 22.50 12.71
CA MET A 130 -21.69 22.45 11.63
C MET A 130 -22.20 21.75 10.36
N ARG A 131 -23.13 20.80 10.49
CA ARG A 131 -23.75 20.11 9.35
C ARG A 131 -24.74 21.00 8.60
N GLN A 132 -25.49 21.87 9.28
CA GLN A 132 -26.49 22.72 8.63
C GLN A 132 -25.89 23.83 7.75
N LEU A 133 -24.67 24.26 8.04
CA LEU A 133 -24.03 25.40 7.37
C LEU A 133 -23.00 25.01 6.29
N VAL A 134 -22.55 23.74 6.28
CA VAL A 134 -21.41 23.30 5.45
C VAL A 134 -21.74 22.08 4.58
N ILE A 135 -22.97 21.56 4.64
CA ILE A 135 -23.53 20.63 3.62
C ILE A 135 -24.07 21.48 2.46
#